data_AF-A0ABD4XVP9-F1
#
_entry.id   AF-A0ABD4XVP9-F1
#
_cell.length_a   1.000
_cell.length_b   1.000
_cell.length_c   1.000
_cell.angle_alpha   90.00
_cell.angle_beta   90.00
_cell.angle_gamma   90.00
#
_symmetry.space_group_name_H-M   'P 1'
#
loop_
_entity.id
_entity.type
_entity.pdbx_description
1 polymer ?
#
loop_
_entity_poly.entity_id
_entity_poly.type
_entity_poly.pdbx_seq_one_letter_code
_entity_poly.pdbx_strand_id
1 'polypeptide(L)'
;MKGQAIFKLMSQSPRLPKPWEASYQEAQDFIAWADAIPDSTSRALLPMVWAVKDKLAYQDGGGLNGYLKERGMSKKGWKALNSLSVEQTADAFSYFRARGEQAWPLRLVLPAETARDAAVDVSAALLIVLADAEISLEGIHAPYDEDWKLMIRALAAEVAGKALACCPAVAADAILVRDYLTGGDADISPSTSWSEMVDLAREWLVELQHEEAGYVPEPTAQVPVSRAVPTPGGEDRLLDAQTGVAVVRLLQFSEFRQESDLMNHCIGRSNHYFNKHMEGTGAFYSFREPGVERPLATLELSVSDGEWRICQCRGPFNGDPGPECHDLANRLLEAHQLGGEMRKASYEVVAQAVGQHLELEQTSTRYF
;
A
#
# COMPACT_ATOMS: atom_id res chain seq x y z
N MET A 1 11.53 -34.94 -18.66
CA MET A 1 12.92 -34.75 -18.20
C MET A 1 13.27 -35.91 -17.27
N LYS A 2 14.43 -36.56 -17.41
CA LYS A 2 14.85 -37.71 -16.56
C LYS A 2 15.41 -37.25 -15.21
N GLY A 3 15.45 -38.13 -14.21
CA GLY A 3 15.95 -37.84 -12.86
C GLY A 3 17.35 -37.22 -12.85
N GLN A 4 18.25 -37.70 -13.71
CA GLN A 4 19.59 -37.11 -13.88
C GLN A 4 19.57 -35.61 -14.22
N ALA A 5 18.68 -35.19 -15.11
CA ALA A 5 18.61 -33.79 -15.53
C ALA A 5 18.01 -32.91 -14.44
N ILE A 6 17.01 -33.40 -13.72
CA ILE A 6 16.40 -32.68 -12.59
C ILE A 6 17.41 -32.52 -11.45
N PHE A 7 18.20 -33.55 -11.14
CA PHE A 7 19.24 -33.46 -10.12
C PHE A 7 20.30 -32.40 -10.46
N LYS A 8 20.71 -32.32 -11.74
CA LYS A 8 21.63 -31.28 -12.21
C LYS A 8 21.09 -29.88 -11.99
N LEU A 9 19.79 -29.65 -12.26
CA LEU A 9 19.13 -28.38 -11.94
C LEU A 9 19.17 -28.11 -10.44
N MET A 10 18.73 -29.05 -9.61
CA MET A 10 18.68 -28.91 -8.14
C MET A 10 20.06 -28.67 -7.49
N SER A 11 21.11 -29.22 -8.08
CA SER A 11 22.50 -29.04 -7.63
C SER A 11 23.19 -27.84 -8.28
N GLN A 12 22.50 -27.13 -9.19
CA GLN A 12 23.04 -26.02 -9.98
C GLN A 12 24.37 -26.39 -10.67
N SER A 13 24.52 -27.66 -11.05
CA SER A 13 25.75 -28.22 -11.60
C SER A 13 25.47 -28.84 -12.97
N PRO A 14 26.30 -28.54 -14.00
CA PRO A 14 26.15 -29.16 -15.32
C PRO A 14 26.53 -30.65 -15.33
N ARG A 15 27.23 -31.13 -14.30
CA ARG A 15 27.70 -32.52 -14.16
C ARG A 15 27.08 -33.21 -12.94
N LEU A 16 27.01 -34.54 -13.00
CA LEU A 16 26.72 -35.34 -11.82
C LEU A 16 27.93 -35.38 -10.89
N PRO A 17 27.69 -35.59 -9.58
CA PRO A 17 28.76 -35.83 -8.64
C PRO A 17 29.48 -37.16 -8.94
N LYS A 18 30.76 -37.22 -8.56
CA LYS A 18 31.60 -38.42 -8.72
C LYS A 18 31.56 -39.29 -7.46
N PRO A 19 31.88 -40.60 -7.52
CA PRO A 19 31.72 -41.53 -6.39
C PRO A 19 32.37 -41.12 -5.06
N TRP A 20 33.42 -40.31 -5.09
CA TRP A 20 34.11 -39.82 -3.90
C TRP A 20 33.59 -38.47 -3.37
N GLU A 21 32.62 -37.85 -4.04
CA GLU A 21 32.01 -36.59 -3.61
C GLU A 21 30.86 -36.86 -2.64
N ALA A 22 30.70 -36.03 -1.60
CA ALA A 22 29.73 -36.25 -0.53
C ALA A 22 28.27 -36.34 -1.02
N SER A 23 27.94 -35.63 -2.10
CA SER A 23 26.60 -35.64 -2.71
C SER A 23 26.34 -36.80 -3.67
N TYR A 24 27.32 -37.70 -3.87
CA TYR A 24 27.17 -38.81 -4.82
C TYR A 24 26.02 -39.73 -4.47
N GLN A 25 25.95 -40.19 -3.22
CA GLN A 25 24.91 -41.11 -2.80
C GLN A 25 23.52 -40.48 -2.92
N GLU A 26 23.38 -39.23 -2.50
CA GLU A 26 22.14 -38.48 -2.67
C GLU A 26 21.73 -38.36 -4.14
N ALA A 27 22.69 -38.12 -5.04
CA ALA A 27 22.41 -38.08 -6.47
C ALA A 27 21.90 -39.42 -7.00
N GLN A 28 22.54 -40.53 -6.60
CA GLN A 28 22.08 -41.86 -7.00
C GLN A 28 20.68 -42.17 -6.46
N ASP A 29 20.45 -41.87 -5.17
CA ASP A 29 19.17 -42.10 -4.51
C ASP A 29 18.06 -41.27 -5.18
N PHE A 30 18.32 -40.00 -5.46
CA PHE A 30 17.38 -39.14 -6.16
C PHE A 30 17.09 -39.65 -7.57
N ILE A 31 18.11 -40.01 -8.34
CA ILE A 31 17.94 -40.44 -9.74
C ILE A 31 17.14 -41.74 -9.79
N ALA A 32 17.51 -42.73 -8.97
CA ALA A 32 16.79 -44.00 -8.90
C ALA A 32 15.33 -43.80 -8.48
N TRP A 33 15.10 -42.97 -7.46
CA TRP A 33 13.75 -42.62 -7.02
C TRP A 33 12.95 -41.88 -8.10
N ALA A 34 13.52 -40.84 -8.69
CA ALA A 34 12.85 -40.03 -9.69
C ALA A 34 12.52 -40.86 -10.94
N ASP A 35 13.44 -41.70 -11.41
CA ASP A 35 13.22 -42.55 -12.59
C ASP A 35 12.21 -43.69 -12.31
N ALA A 36 12.02 -44.07 -11.05
CA ALA A 36 10.98 -45.03 -10.65
C ALA A 36 9.57 -44.42 -10.56
N ILE A 37 9.44 -43.08 -10.52
CA ILE A 37 8.13 -42.42 -10.51
C ILE A 37 7.46 -42.53 -11.89
N PRO A 38 6.17 -42.88 -11.96
CA PRO A 38 5.43 -42.96 -13.22
C PRO A 38 5.48 -41.66 -14.03
N ASP A 39 5.55 -41.78 -15.36
CA ASP A 39 5.55 -40.62 -16.26
C ASP A 39 4.27 -39.78 -16.22
N SER A 40 3.18 -40.33 -15.68
CA SER A 40 1.93 -39.61 -15.41
C SER A 40 2.06 -38.57 -14.29
N THR A 41 3.08 -38.67 -13.43
CA THR A 41 3.32 -37.73 -12.34
C THR A 41 4.01 -36.47 -12.87
N SER A 42 3.55 -35.30 -12.44
CA SER A 42 4.14 -34.01 -12.83
C SER A 42 5.62 -33.96 -12.43
N ARG A 43 6.51 -34.05 -13.44
CA ARG A 43 7.96 -34.01 -13.25
C ARG A 43 8.43 -32.67 -12.66
N ALA A 44 7.66 -31.60 -12.86
CA ALA A 44 7.97 -30.27 -12.35
C ALA A 44 8.03 -30.23 -10.82
N LEU A 45 7.19 -31.01 -10.14
CA LEU A 45 7.08 -30.98 -8.67
C LEU A 45 8.04 -31.95 -7.96
N LEU A 46 8.82 -32.75 -8.68
CA LEU A 46 9.72 -33.74 -8.07
C LEU A 46 10.72 -33.14 -7.07
N PRO A 47 11.30 -31.95 -7.26
CA PRO A 47 12.15 -31.34 -6.22
C PRO A 47 11.40 -31.05 -4.91
N MET A 48 10.12 -30.64 -4.98
CA MET A 48 9.28 -30.47 -3.78
C MET A 48 9.00 -31.81 -3.11
N VAL A 49 8.59 -32.82 -3.89
CA VAL A 49 8.31 -34.16 -3.37
C VAL A 49 9.55 -34.73 -2.69
N TRP A 50 10.73 -34.58 -3.30
CA TRP A 50 11.99 -35.05 -2.72
C TRP A 50 12.28 -34.44 -1.35
N ALA A 51 12.03 -33.13 -1.18
CA ALA A 51 12.29 -32.43 0.08
C ALA A 51 11.40 -32.91 1.24
N VAL A 52 10.18 -33.38 0.94
CA VAL A 52 9.24 -33.85 1.97
C VAL A 52 8.95 -35.35 1.89
N LYS A 53 9.71 -36.12 1.11
CA LYS A 53 9.42 -37.53 0.79
C LYS A 53 9.19 -38.41 2.02
N ASP A 54 9.95 -38.18 3.09
CA ASP A 54 9.87 -38.94 4.34
C ASP A 54 8.62 -38.61 5.17
N LYS A 55 7.92 -37.52 4.82
CA LYS A 55 6.66 -37.07 5.43
C LYS A 55 5.43 -37.44 4.60
N LEU A 56 5.62 -37.98 3.40
CA LEU A 56 4.51 -38.35 2.52
C LEU A 56 4.06 -39.78 2.82
N ALA A 57 2.75 -39.96 3.03
CA ALA A 57 2.14 -41.27 3.16
C ALA A 57 2.15 -42.08 1.84
N TYR A 58 2.19 -41.40 0.69
CA TYR A 58 2.27 -41.99 -0.65
C TYR A 58 3.31 -41.24 -1.50
N GLN A 59 4.21 -41.98 -2.15
CA GLN A 59 5.42 -41.45 -2.80
C GLN A 59 5.23 -41.00 -4.26
N ASP A 60 4.01 -41.05 -4.82
CA ASP A 60 3.73 -40.92 -6.26
C ASP A 60 3.26 -39.51 -6.71
N GLY A 61 3.66 -38.44 -6.01
CA GLY A 61 3.28 -37.06 -6.33
C GLY A 61 1.80 -36.72 -6.01
N GLY A 62 0.91 -37.72 -5.93
CA GLY A 62 -0.45 -37.59 -5.37
C GLY A 62 -0.44 -37.32 -3.86
N GLY A 63 0.62 -37.75 -3.16
CA GLY A 63 0.83 -37.49 -1.74
C GLY A 63 1.16 -36.03 -1.39
N LEU A 64 1.84 -35.29 -2.29
CA LEU A 64 2.20 -33.89 -2.02
C LEU A 64 0.97 -33.00 -1.92
N ASN A 65 -0.01 -33.18 -2.80
CA ASN A 65 -1.25 -32.42 -2.76
C ASN A 65 -2.02 -32.67 -1.46
N GLY A 66 -2.16 -33.93 -1.03
CA GLY A 66 -2.77 -34.28 0.25
C GLY A 66 -2.03 -33.64 1.43
N TYR A 67 -0.71 -33.77 1.45
CA TYR A 67 0.17 -33.19 2.45
C TYR A 67 0.03 -31.66 2.58
N LEU A 68 -0.05 -30.93 1.46
CA LEU A 68 -0.23 -29.48 1.48
C LEU A 68 -1.68 -29.08 1.85
N LYS A 69 -2.69 -29.85 1.42
CA LYS A 69 -4.11 -29.61 1.74
C LYS A 69 -4.39 -29.67 3.24
N GLU A 70 -3.81 -30.66 3.92
CA GLU A 70 -3.88 -30.78 5.39
C GLU A 70 -3.32 -29.55 6.11
N ARG A 71 -2.57 -28.70 5.41
CA ARG A 71 -1.90 -27.50 5.93
C ARG A 71 -2.44 -26.21 5.32
N GLY A 72 -3.65 -26.26 4.78
CA GLY A 72 -4.39 -25.07 4.31
C GLY A 72 -4.35 -24.82 2.81
N MET A 73 -3.66 -25.65 2.01
CA MET A 73 -3.66 -25.48 0.56
C MET A 73 -5.03 -25.76 -0.05
N SER A 74 -5.58 -24.80 -0.79
CA SER A 74 -6.80 -24.96 -1.58
C SER A 74 -6.54 -25.65 -2.92
N LYS A 75 -7.62 -26.06 -3.61
CA LYS A 75 -7.52 -26.58 -4.98
C LYS A 75 -6.94 -25.55 -5.96
N LYS A 76 -7.21 -24.25 -5.74
CA LYS A 76 -6.75 -23.17 -6.61
C LYS A 76 -5.27 -22.85 -6.36
N GLY A 77 -4.85 -22.75 -5.10
CA GLY A 77 -3.43 -22.60 -4.76
C GLY A 77 -2.59 -23.79 -5.25
N TRP A 78 -3.13 -25.02 -5.16
CA TRP A 78 -2.48 -26.19 -5.75
C TRP A 78 -2.28 -26.04 -7.27
N LYS A 79 -3.29 -25.53 -7.97
CA LYS A 79 -3.19 -25.29 -9.42
C LYS A 79 -2.12 -24.23 -9.73
N ALA A 80 -2.00 -23.19 -8.89
CA ALA A 80 -0.94 -22.19 -9.02
C ALA A 80 0.43 -22.83 -8.80
N LEU A 81 0.68 -23.53 -7.69
CA LEU A 81 1.98 -24.22 -7.49
C LEU A 81 2.34 -25.19 -8.61
N ASN A 82 1.36 -25.92 -9.14
CA ASN A 82 1.56 -26.86 -10.23
C ASN A 82 1.76 -26.20 -11.61
N SER A 83 1.68 -24.86 -11.72
CA SER A 83 2.07 -24.14 -12.94
C SER A 83 3.55 -23.79 -12.97
N LEU A 84 4.30 -23.99 -11.88
CA LEU A 84 5.74 -23.80 -11.86
C LEU A 84 6.43 -24.78 -12.82
N SER A 85 7.45 -24.29 -13.52
CA SER A 85 8.32 -25.17 -14.31
C SER A 85 9.21 -26.04 -13.41
N VAL A 86 9.86 -27.04 -14.01
CA VAL A 86 10.83 -27.88 -13.28
C VAL A 86 12.06 -27.07 -12.86
N GLU A 87 12.47 -26.11 -13.67
CA GLU A 87 13.56 -25.17 -13.39
C GLU A 87 13.19 -24.29 -12.19
N GLN A 88 12.01 -23.66 -12.22
CA GLN A 88 11.53 -22.82 -11.10
C GLN A 88 11.43 -23.61 -9.80
N THR A 89 10.97 -24.86 -9.87
CA THR A 89 10.85 -25.72 -8.69
C THR A 89 12.22 -26.18 -8.17
N ALA A 90 13.17 -26.45 -9.07
CA ALA A 90 14.55 -26.76 -8.71
C ALA A 90 15.28 -25.55 -8.12
N ASP A 91 15.04 -24.34 -8.65
CA ASP A 91 15.61 -23.10 -8.12
C ASP A 91 15.12 -22.83 -6.69
N ALA A 92 13.82 -22.99 -6.44
CA ALA A 92 13.26 -22.90 -5.08
C ALA A 92 13.85 -23.97 -4.15
N PHE A 93 14.00 -25.21 -4.62
CA PHE A 93 14.67 -26.26 -3.87
C PHE A 93 16.10 -25.86 -3.48
N SER A 94 16.90 -25.37 -4.42
CA SER A 94 18.28 -24.95 -4.16
C SER A 94 18.35 -23.79 -3.16
N TYR A 95 17.44 -22.81 -3.28
CA TYR A 95 17.33 -21.68 -2.37
C TYR A 95 17.10 -22.11 -0.93
N PHE A 96 16.07 -22.93 -0.68
CA PHE A 96 15.74 -23.37 0.67
C PHE A 96 16.73 -24.41 1.22
N ARG A 97 17.27 -25.27 0.36
CA ARG A 97 18.32 -26.22 0.74
C ARG A 97 19.57 -25.51 1.25
N ALA A 98 19.99 -24.42 0.60
CA ALA A 98 21.14 -23.63 1.05
C ALA A 98 20.94 -23.04 2.46
N ARG A 99 19.68 -22.88 2.89
CA ARG A 99 19.27 -22.41 4.21
C ARG A 99 18.99 -23.55 5.21
N GLY A 100 19.21 -24.80 4.80
CA GLY A 100 18.95 -25.98 5.63
C GLY A 100 17.45 -26.31 5.80
N GLU A 101 16.57 -25.67 5.03
CA GLU A 101 15.12 -25.80 5.18
C GLU A 101 14.59 -26.99 4.38
N GLN A 102 14.35 -28.12 5.05
CA GLN A 102 13.88 -29.36 4.39
C GLN A 102 12.37 -29.39 4.14
N ALA A 103 11.57 -28.68 4.94
CA ALA A 103 10.11 -28.66 4.83
C ALA A 103 9.56 -27.48 4.02
N TRP A 104 10.40 -26.87 3.17
CA TRP A 104 10.09 -25.64 2.46
C TRP A 104 8.83 -25.65 1.58
N PRO A 105 8.33 -26.78 1.02
CA PRO A 105 7.07 -26.74 0.27
C PRO A 105 5.90 -26.24 1.12
N LEU A 106 5.97 -26.39 2.45
CA LEU A 106 4.98 -25.83 3.37
C LEU A 106 5.00 -24.30 3.42
N ARG A 107 6.20 -23.71 3.33
CA ARG A 107 6.36 -22.24 3.34
C ARG A 107 5.70 -21.59 2.14
N LEU A 108 5.49 -22.34 1.05
CA LEU A 108 4.87 -21.84 -0.17
C LEU A 108 3.35 -21.95 -0.18
N VAL A 109 2.73 -22.53 0.85
CA VAL A 109 1.27 -22.68 0.91
C VAL A 109 0.58 -21.33 0.89
N LEU A 110 0.90 -20.48 1.86
CA LEU A 110 0.31 -19.16 1.99
C LEU A 110 0.69 -18.24 0.81
N PRO A 111 1.96 -18.14 0.38
CA PRO A 111 2.34 -17.40 -0.83
C PRO A 111 1.55 -17.78 -2.09
N ALA A 112 1.28 -19.06 -2.31
CA ALA A 112 0.54 -19.51 -3.47
C ALA A 112 -0.94 -19.11 -3.42
N GLU A 113 -1.55 -19.12 -2.23
CA GLU A 113 -2.91 -18.59 -2.05
C GLU A 113 -2.92 -17.06 -2.22
N THR A 114 -1.97 -16.36 -1.60
CA THR A 114 -1.81 -14.90 -1.70
C THR A 114 -1.66 -14.42 -3.14
N ALA A 115 -0.74 -15.02 -3.92
CA ALA A 115 -0.54 -14.68 -5.32
C ALA A 115 -1.79 -14.96 -6.16
N ARG A 116 -2.51 -16.06 -5.86
CA ARG A 116 -3.76 -16.40 -6.52
C ARG A 116 -4.86 -15.38 -6.22
N ASP A 117 -4.99 -14.94 -4.97
CA ASP A 117 -6.02 -13.98 -4.54
C ASP A 117 -5.74 -12.58 -5.09
N ALA A 118 -4.47 -12.24 -5.33
CA ALA A 118 -4.08 -11.05 -6.09
C ALA A 118 -4.25 -11.17 -7.62
N ALA A 119 -4.65 -12.36 -8.12
CA ALA A 119 -4.78 -12.68 -9.53
C ALA A 119 -3.47 -12.53 -10.33
N VAL A 120 -2.37 -13.02 -9.76
CA VAL A 120 -1.01 -12.93 -10.34
C VAL A 120 -0.48 -14.33 -10.67
N ASP A 121 0.25 -14.42 -11.80
CA ASP A 121 0.95 -15.65 -12.16
C ASP A 121 2.11 -15.94 -11.20
N VAL A 122 2.18 -17.18 -10.71
CA VAL A 122 3.23 -17.56 -9.75
C VAL A 122 4.57 -17.77 -10.43
N SER A 123 5.63 -17.34 -9.75
CA SER A 123 7.02 -17.65 -10.07
C SER A 123 7.76 -18.05 -8.80
N ALA A 124 8.89 -18.75 -8.94
CA ALA A 124 9.72 -19.13 -7.78
C ALA A 124 10.16 -17.90 -6.97
N ALA A 125 10.59 -16.83 -7.65
CA ALA A 125 11.01 -15.58 -7.00
C ALA A 125 9.88 -14.92 -6.21
N LEU A 126 8.69 -14.81 -6.81
CA LEU A 126 7.52 -14.23 -6.13
C LEU A 126 7.14 -15.03 -4.87
N LEU A 127 7.04 -16.36 -5.00
CA LEU A 127 6.66 -17.22 -3.87
C LEU A 127 7.69 -17.15 -2.73
N ILE A 128 8.99 -17.09 -3.05
CA ILE A 128 10.05 -16.93 -2.04
C ILE A 128 9.97 -15.57 -1.36
N VAL A 129 9.81 -14.48 -2.11
CA VAL A 129 9.73 -13.14 -1.53
C VAL A 129 8.51 -13.02 -0.63
N LEU A 130 7.33 -13.47 -1.07
CA LEU A 130 6.13 -13.50 -0.23
C LEU A 130 6.32 -14.36 1.03
N ALA A 131 7.03 -15.49 0.93
CA ALA A 131 7.30 -16.38 2.07
C ALA A 131 8.29 -15.79 3.08
N ASP A 132 9.31 -15.06 2.61
CA ASP A 132 10.33 -14.46 3.46
C ASP A 132 9.86 -13.11 4.05
N ALA A 133 9.00 -12.38 3.35
CA ALA A 133 8.36 -11.16 3.85
C ALA A 133 7.06 -11.42 4.62
N GLU A 134 6.65 -12.68 4.74
CA GLU A 134 5.41 -13.10 5.44
C GLU A 134 4.16 -12.36 4.96
N ILE A 135 4.07 -12.08 3.66
CA ILE A 135 2.95 -11.33 3.07
C ILE A 135 1.74 -12.26 2.90
N SER A 136 0.62 -11.84 3.47
CA SER A 136 -0.66 -12.55 3.47
C SER A 136 -1.82 -11.59 3.24
N LEU A 137 -2.85 -12.06 2.55
CA LEU A 137 -4.16 -11.38 2.47
C LEU A 137 -5.14 -11.90 3.55
N GLU A 138 -4.74 -12.87 4.37
CA GLU A 138 -5.58 -13.41 5.43
C GLU A 138 -5.89 -12.33 6.47
N GLY A 139 -7.18 -12.13 6.77
CA GLY A 139 -7.62 -11.10 7.72
C GLY A 139 -7.63 -9.67 7.16
N ILE A 140 -7.20 -9.47 5.91
CA ILE A 140 -7.28 -8.19 5.22
C ILE A 140 -8.64 -8.10 4.54
N HIS A 141 -9.36 -7.03 4.84
CA HIS A 141 -10.73 -6.80 4.39
C HIS A 141 -10.83 -5.53 3.56
N ALA A 142 -11.86 -5.46 2.73
CA ALA A 142 -12.14 -4.28 1.94
C ALA A 142 -12.29 -3.01 2.80
N PRO A 143 -11.78 -1.85 2.35
CA PRO A 143 -11.16 -1.61 1.04
C PRO A 143 -9.65 -1.95 0.96
N TYR A 144 -8.99 -2.18 2.09
CA TYR A 144 -7.52 -2.32 2.20
C TYR A 144 -6.97 -3.55 1.48
N ASP A 145 -7.81 -4.54 1.15
CA ASP A 145 -7.38 -5.72 0.41
C ASP A 145 -6.97 -5.39 -1.03
N GLU A 146 -7.52 -4.33 -1.64
CA GLU A 146 -7.12 -3.91 -2.99
C GLU A 146 -5.70 -3.32 -3.02
N ASP A 147 -5.32 -2.53 -2.02
CA ASP A 147 -3.98 -1.97 -1.88
C ASP A 147 -2.93 -3.10 -1.77
N TRP A 148 -3.21 -4.10 -0.94
CA TRP A 148 -2.34 -5.26 -0.82
C TRP A 148 -2.24 -6.05 -2.13
N LYS A 149 -3.35 -6.22 -2.87
CA LYS A 149 -3.32 -6.87 -4.19
C LYS A 149 -2.52 -6.05 -5.20
N LEU A 150 -2.61 -4.72 -5.18
CA LEU A 150 -1.81 -3.82 -6.03
C LEU A 150 -0.32 -3.97 -5.72
N MET A 151 0.04 -3.99 -4.43
CA MET A 151 1.41 -4.24 -3.99
C MET A 151 1.93 -5.61 -4.46
N ILE A 152 1.14 -6.68 -4.33
CA ILE A 152 1.53 -8.02 -4.80
C ILE A 152 1.72 -8.05 -6.33
N ARG A 153 0.88 -7.33 -7.10
CA ARG A 153 1.03 -7.21 -8.57
C ARG A 153 2.29 -6.45 -8.95
N ALA A 154 2.57 -5.32 -8.29
CA ALA A 154 3.78 -4.53 -8.51
C ALA A 154 5.03 -5.34 -8.15
N LEU A 155 5.01 -6.06 -7.03
CA LEU A 155 6.08 -6.96 -6.61
C LEU A 155 6.33 -8.07 -7.63
N ALA A 156 5.26 -8.67 -8.16
CA ALA A 156 5.38 -9.73 -9.16
C ALA A 156 6.01 -9.25 -10.46
N ALA A 157 5.66 -8.04 -10.91
CA ALA A 157 6.30 -7.41 -12.06
C ALA A 157 7.79 -7.11 -11.78
N GLU A 158 8.11 -6.66 -10.57
CA GLU A 158 9.49 -6.36 -10.15
C GLU A 158 10.38 -7.61 -10.13
N VAL A 159 9.88 -8.75 -9.65
CA VAL A 159 10.69 -9.97 -9.57
C VAL A 159 10.67 -10.81 -10.85
N ALA A 160 9.85 -10.44 -11.83
CA ALA A 160 9.73 -11.17 -13.08
C ALA A 160 11.08 -11.27 -13.81
N GLY A 161 11.55 -12.49 -14.05
CA GLY A 161 12.81 -12.76 -14.75
C GLY A 161 14.08 -12.45 -13.94
N LYS A 162 13.97 -12.01 -12.67
CA LYS A 162 15.13 -11.81 -11.81
C LYS A 162 15.64 -13.13 -11.23
N ALA A 163 16.94 -13.20 -10.99
CA ALA A 163 17.57 -14.35 -10.35
C ALA A 163 17.23 -14.40 -8.86
N LEU A 164 17.11 -15.60 -8.28
CA LEU A 164 16.77 -15.77 -6.87
C LEU A 164 17.75 -15.12 -5.88
N ALA A 165 18.97 -14.80 -6.33
CA ALA A 165 19.95 -14.07 -5.52
C ALA A 165 19.47 -12.67 -5.09
N CYS A 166 18.52 -12.05 -5.81
CA CYS A 166 17.94 -10.77 -5.41
C CYS A 166 16.81 -10.90 -4.39
N CYS A 167 16.23 -12.08 -4.19
CA CYS A 167 15.07 -12.29 -3.33
C CYS A 167 15.25 -11.77 -1.90
N PRO A 168 16.42 -11.91 -1.23
CA PRO A 168 16.58 -11.38 0.12
C PRO A 168 16.46 -9.85 0.21
N ALA A 169 17.01 -9.12 -0.76
CA ALA A 169 16.92 -7.66 -0.78
C ALA A 169 15.49 -7.21 -1.09
N VAL A 170 14.85 -7.84 -2.08
CA VAL A 170 13.45 -7.53 -2.43
C VAL A 170 12.50 -7.91 -1.29
N ALA A 171 12.78 -8.98 -0.54
CA ALA A 171 12.00 -9.34 0.65
C ALA A 171 12.14 -8.31 1.78
N ALA A 172 13.32 -7.74 1.98
CA ALA A 172 13.51 -6.65 2.94
C ALA A 172 12.71 -5.40 2.54
N ASP A 173 12.73 -5.03 1.25
CA ASP A 173 11.89 -3.95 0.72
C ASP A 173 10.40 -4.29 0.86
N ALA A 174 10.01 -5.54 0.62
CA ALA A 174 8.62 -5.97 0.74
C ALA A 174 8.10 -5.97 2.18
N ILE A 175 8.95 -6.26 3.17
CA ILE A 175 8.62 -6.08 4.59
C ILE A 175 8.32 -4.61 4.88
N LEU A 176 9.17 -3.71 4.39
CA LEU A 176 9.00 -2.27 4.58
C LEU A 176 7.68 -1.78 3.95
N VAL A 177 7.40 -2.16 2.70
CA VAL A 177 6.14 -1.79 2.03
C VAL A 177 4.93 -2.39 2.74
N ARG A 178 5.00 -3.65 3.17
CA ARG A 178 3.96 -4.31 3.96
C ARG A 178 3.66 -3.54 5.24
N ASP A 179 4.70 -3.13 5.97
CA ASP A 179 4.56 -2.40 7.23
C ASP A 179 3.96 -1.01 6.99
N TYR A 180 4.37 -0.33 5.91
CA TYR A 180 3.77 0.92 5.44
C TYR A 180 2.27 0.79 5.15
N LEU A 181 1.86 -0.24 4.39
CA LEU A 181 0.44 -0.52 4.12
C LEU A 181 -0.36 -0.87 5.39
N THR A 182 0.31 -1.41 6.41
CA THR A 182 -0.32 -1.73 7.70
C THR A 182 -0.48 -0.49 8.58
N GLY A 183 0.41 0.50 8.40
CA GLY A 183 0.50 1.72 9.20
C GLY A 183 -0.53 2.80 8.88
N GLY A 184 -1.25 2.74 7.76
CA GLY A 184 -2.31 3.72 7.42
C GLY A 184 -2.63 3.80 5.92
N ASP A 185 -3.42 4.83 5.55
CA ASP A 185 -3.92 5.10 4.18
C ASP A 185 -2.77 5.30 3.18
N ALA A 186 -2.32 4.20 2.58
CA ALA A 186 -1.33 4.21 1.53
C ALA A 186 -1.96 4.65 0.21
N ASP A 187 -1.40 5.70 -0.41
CA ASP A 187 -1.87 6.19 -1.70
C ASP A 187 -1.23 5.39 -2.84
N ILE A 188 -1.69 4.16 -3.02
CA ILE A 188 -1.24 3.29 -4.09
C ILE A 188 -2.32 3.08 -5.14
N SER A 189 -1.92 3.30 -6.39
CA SER A 189 -2.77 3.18 -7.56
C SER A 189 -2.28 2.05 -8.46
N PRO A 190 -3.08 1.59 -9.44
CA PRO A 190 -2.62 0.62 -10.43
C PRO A 190 -1.37 1.05 -11.23
N SER A 191 -1.07 2.35 -11.29
CA SER A 191 0.14 2.89 -11.93
C SER A 191 1.35 2.99 -11.01
N THR A 192 1.18 2.84 -9.70
CA THR A 192 2.28 2.95 -8.75
C THR A 192 3.23 1.76 -8.93
N SER A 193 4.47 2.06 -9.28
CA SER A 193 5.54 1.08 -9.47
C SER A 193 6.06 0.55 -8.14
N TRP A 194 6.75 -0.60 -8.17
CA TRP A 194 7.38 -1.15 -6.97
C TRP A 194 8.39 -0.19 -6.34
N SER A 195 9.22 0.48 -7.15
CA SER A 195 10.19 1.46 -6.66
C SER A 195 9.52 2.62 -5.95
N GLU A 196 8.42 3.16 -6.51
CA GLU A 196 7.67 4.23 -5.87
C GLU A 196 7.06 3.77 -4.53
N MET A 197 6.52 2.56 -4.45
CA MET A 197 6.02 2.00 -3.17
C MET A 197 7.14 1.88 -2.12
N VAL A 198 8.34 1.46 -2.53
CA VAL A 198 9.49 1.35 -1.63
C VAL A 198 9.94 2.74 -1.16
N ASP A 199 10.00 3.73 -2.04
CA ASP A 199 10.36 5.10 -1.69
C ASP A 199 9.37 5.69 -0.67
N LEU A 200 8.06 5.54 -0.92
CA LEU A 200 7.00 5.95 0.01
C LEU A 200 7.14 5.29 1.38
N ALA A 201 7.37 3.98 1.41
CA ALA A 201 7.53 3.24 2.65
C ALA A 201 8.82 3.63 3.42
N ARG A 202 9.88 4.05 2.71
CA ARG A 202 11.12 4.56 3.32
C ARG A 202 10.89 5.92 3.94
N GLU A 203 10.18 6.80 3.24
CA GLU A 203 9.79 8.12 3.75
C GLU A 203 8.95 7.98 5.02
N TRP A 204 7.94 7.11 4.99
CA TRP A 204 7.11 6.80 6.16
C TRP A 204 7.92 6.28 7.36
N LEU A 205 8.90 5.39 7.14
CA LEU A 205 9.75 4.89 8.21
C LEU A 205 10.60 6.00 8.84
N VAL A 206 11.11 6.93 8.03
CA VAL A 206 11.87 8.11 8.51
C VAL A 206 10.96 9.01 9.35
N GLU A 207 9.73 9.25 8.92
CA GLU A 207 8.73 10.01 9.68
C GLU A 207 8.47 9.40 11.07
N LEU A 208 8.21 8.09 11.14
CA LEU A 208 8.00 7.38 12.41
C LEU A 208 9.18 7.50 13.37
N GLN A 209 10.41 7.40 12.86
CA GLN A 209 11.62 7.52 13.68
C GLN A 209 11.80 8.94 14.25
N HIS A 210 11.36 9.96 13.51
CA HIS A 210 11.40 11.34 14.00
C HIS A 210 10.32 11.62 15.05
N GLU A 211 9.17 10.96 14.98
CA GLU A 211 8.11 11.05 16.00
C GLU A 211 8.52 10.41 17.34
N GLU A 212 9.15 9.23 17.34
CA GLU A 212 9.63 8.57 18.57
C GLU A 212 10.76 9.35 19.27
N ALA A 213 11.57 10.10 18.52
CA ALA A 213 12.69 10.87 19.05
C ALA A 213 12.29 12.24 19.62
N GLY A 214 11.00 12.62 19.56
CA GLY A 214 10.55 13.97 19.91
C GLY A 214 11.21 15.05 19.03
N TYR A 215 11.66 14.67 17.84
CA TYR A 215 12.38 15.53 16.93
C TYR A 215 11.38 16.39 16.17
N VAL A 216 11.50 17.72 16.33
CA VAL A 216 10.84 18.68 15.45
C VAL A 216 11.69 18.76 14.18
N PRO A 217 11.26 18.24 13.02
CA PRO A 217 12.02 18.44 11.80
C PRO A 217 12.11 19.94 11.53
N GLU A 218 13.35 20.44 11.39
CA GLU A 218 13.54 21.75 10.79
C GLU A 218 12.88 21.73 9.41
N PRO A 219 12.07 22.76 9.07
CA PRO A 219 11.39 22.80 7.79
C PRO A 219 12.44 22.71 6.69
N THR A 220 12.44 21.59 5.97
CA THR A 220 13.19 21.49 4.71
C THR A 220 12.79 22.66 3.84
N ALA A 221 13.80 23.34 3.30
CA ALA A 221 13.74 24.63 2.62
C ALA A 221 12.38 24.89 1.95
N GLN A 222 11.78 26.04 2.28
CA GLN A 222 10.56 26.56 1.68
C GLN A 222 10.56 26.33 0.16
N VAL A 223 9.87 25.28 -0.28
CA VAL A 223 9.52 25.12 -1.69
C VAL A 223 8.63 26.33 -2.02
N PRO A 224 8.88 27.06 -3.11
CA PRO A 224 8.08 28.24 -3.43
C PRO A 224 6.61 27.84 -3.50
N VAL A 225 5.81 28.44 -2.60
CA VAL A 225 4.36 28.35 -2.57
C VAL A 225 3.83 28.92 -3.89
N SER A 226 3.74 28.10 -4.93
CA SER A 226 3.33 28.55 -6.27
C SER A 226 2.10 27.83 -6.82
N ARG A 227 1.46 26.96 -6.04
CA ARG A 227 0.27 26.22 -6.48
C ARG A 227 -0.80 25.94 -5.41
N ALA A 228 -0.80 26.64 -4.28
CA ALA A 228 -1.94 26.56 -3.37
C ALA A 228 -3.20 27.05 -4.11
N VAL A 229 -4.24 26.20 -4.20
CA VAL A 229 -5.52 26.56 -4.82
C VAL A 229 -6.09 27.74 -4.03
N PRO A 230 -6.39 28.88 -4.70
CA PRO A 230 -6.89 30.05 -4.01
C PRO A 230 -8.18 29.70 -3.28
N THR A 231 -8.29 30.12 -2.02
CA THR A 231 -9.54 30.02 -1.26
C THR A 231 -10.62 30.78 -2.05
N PRO A 232 -11.82 30.22 -2.25
CA PRO A 232 -12.89 30.96 -2.93
C PRO A 232 -13.14 32.32 -2.25
N GLY A 233 -13.08 33.40 -3.02
CA GLY A 233 -13.14 34.78 -2.50
C GLY A 233 -11.82 35.40 -2.04
N GLY A 234 -10.72 34.63 -1.99
CA GLY A 234 -9.37 35.11 -1.68
C GLY A 234 -9.07 35.33 -0.19
N GLU A 235 -9.97 34.89 0.71
CA GLU A 235 -9.84 35.08 2.16
C GLU A 235 -9.70 33.74 2.87
N ASP A 236 -8.70 33.62 3.75
CA ASP A 236 -8.41 32.39 4.50
C ASP A 236 -9.30 32.18 5.73
N ARG A 237 -10.11 33.18 6.06
CA ARG A 237 -11.15 33.12 7.10
C ARG A 237 -12.39 33.83 6.60
N LEU A 238 -13.51 33.13 6.58
CA LEU A 238 -14.80 33.66 6.15
C LEU A 238 -15.89 33.27 7.14
N LEU A 239 -16.85 34.15 7.38
CA LEU A 239 -18.03 33.86 8.17
C LEU A 239 -19.17 33.53 7.23
N ASP A 240 -19.75 32.34 7.35
CA ASP A 240 -20.90 31.97 6.54
C ASP A 240 -22.16 32.71 7.02
N ALA A 241 -22.72 33.58 6.18
CA ALA A 241 -23.88 34.40 6.54
C ALA A 241 -25.18 33.58 6.74
N GLN A 242 -25.25 32.35 6.20
CA GLN A 242 -26.44 31.50 6.31
C GLN A 242 -26.46 30.68 7.61
N THR A 243 -25.33 30.07 7.96
CA THR A 243 -25.20 29.19 9.14
C THR A 243 -24.59 29.90 10.35
N GLY A 244 -23.93 31.04 10.16
CA GLY A 244 -23.16 31.72 11.21
C GLY A 244 -21.86 31.00 11.57
N VAL A 245 -21.46 29.97 10.82
CA VAL A 245 -20.24 29.19 11.04
C VAL A 245 -19.03 29.92 10.45
N ALA A 246 -17.95 30.01 11.21
CA ALA A 246 -16.67 30.50 10.72
C ALA A 246 -15.93 29.38 9.99
N VAL A 247 -15.52 29.63 8.74
CA VAL A 247 -14.71 28.73 7.94
C VAL A 247 -13.29 29.26 7.93
N VAL A 248 -12.34 28.43 8.34
CA VAL A 248 -10.91 28.73 8.37
C VAL A 248 -10.19 27.80 7.43
N ARG A 249 -9.43 28.34 6.49
CA ARG A 249 -8.56 27.57 5.60
C ARG A 249 -7.36 27.07 6.38
N LEU A 250 -7.03 25.79 6.23
CA LEU A 250 -5.77 25.23 6.73
C LEU A 250 -4.73 25.34 5.61
N LEU A 251 -3.65 26.07 5.86
CA LEU A 251 -2.61 26.43 4.90
C LEU A 251 -1.21 25.98 5.34
N GLN A 252 -0.96 25.91 6.64
CA GLN A 252 0.34 25.55 7.19
C GLN A 252 0.27 24.19 7.86
N PHE A 253 1.35 23.42 7.77
CA PHE A 253 1.39 22.08 8.37
C PHE A 253 1.12 22.09 9.89
N SER A 254 1.53 23.16 10.59
CA SER A 254 1.22 23.38 12.00
C SER A 254 -0.28 23.48 12.27
N GLU A 255 -1.05 24.04 11.34
CA GLU A 255 -2.51 24.18 11.46
C GLU A 255 -3.20 22.82 11.27
N PHE A 256 -2.70 21.99 10.35
CA PHE A 256 -3.18 20.60 10.18
C PHE A 256 -2.95 19.78 11.45
N ARG A 257 -1.74 19.88 12.05
CA ARG A 257 -1.41 19.21 13.32
C ARG A 257 -2.32 19.65 14.45
N GLN A 258 -2.49 20.96 14.64
CA GLN A 258 -3.36 21.51 15.67
C GLN A 258 -4.81 21.08 15.46
N GLU A 259 -5.31 21.12 14.22
CA GLU A 259 -6.64 20.64 13.87
C GLU A 259 -6.81 19.16 14.26
N SER A 260 -5.84 18.32 13.91
CA SER A 260 -5.80 16.90 14.28
C SER A 260 -5.83 16.66 15.78
N ASP A 261 -5.08 17.44 16.57
CA ASP A 261 -5.08 17.35 18.03
C ASP A 261 -6.45 17.73 18.62
N LEU A 262 -7.08 18.80 18.10
CA LEU A 262 -8.37 19.29 18.59
C LEU A 262 -9.54 18.39 18.21
N MET A 263 -9.44 17.74 17.04
CA MET A 263 -10.49 16.90 16.47
C MET A 263 -10.30 15.41 16.73
N ASN A 264 -9.13 14.97 17.19
CA ASN A 264 -8.75 13.56 17.30
C ASN A 264 -8.94 12.80 15.96
N HIS A 265 -8.48 13.37 14.85
CA HIS A 265 -8.43 12.71 13.54
C HIS A 265 -7.03 12.75 12.92
N CYS A 266 -6.85 12.14 11.76
CA CYS A 266 -5.53 11.87 11.16
C CYS A 266 -4.94 12.96 10.24
N ILE A 267 -5.67 14.03 9.88
CA ILE A 267 -5.21 14.92 8.80
C ILE A 267 -3.86 15.64 9.02
N GLY A 268 -3.48 15.90 10.26
CA GLY A 268 -2.19 16.46 10.66
C GLY A 268 -1.22 15.44 11.25
N ARG A 269 -1.61 14.15 11.26
CA ARG A 269 -0.76 13.02 11.66
C ARG A 269 0.03 12.43 10.48
N SER A 270 -0.22 12.91 9.27
CA SER A 270 0.47 12.49 8.06
C SER A 270 0.74 13.70 7.17
N ASN A 271 1.91 13.72 6.52
CA ASN A 271 2.23 14.74 5.51
C ASN A 271 1.34 14.64 4.26
N HIS A 272 0.66 13.51 4.05
CA HIS A 272 -0.21 13.26 2.88
C HIS A 272 -1.21 14.38 2.61
N TYR A 273 -2.00 14.74 3.63
CA TYR A 273 -3.04 15.76 3.49
C TYR A 273 -2.44 17.14 3.22
N PHE A 274 -1.29 17.44 3.84
CA PHE A 274 -0.57 18.67 3.60
C PHE A 274 0.08 18.72 2.19
N ASN A 275 0.56 17.58 1.69
CA ASN A 275 1.10 17.46 0.33
C ASN A 275 0.00 17.71 -0.71
N LYS A 276 -1.20 17.14 -0.54
CA LYS A 276 -2.35 17.47 -1.40
C LYS A 276 -2.63 18.98 -1.44
N HIS A 277 -2.55 19.63 -0.28
CA HIS A 277 -2.68 21.09 -0.19
C HIS A 277 -1.58 21.82 -0.98
N MET A 278 -0.31 21.42 -0.79
CA MET A 278 0.85 22.04 -1.46
C MET A 278 0.86 21.83 -2.98
N GLU A 279 0.38 20.67 -3.44
CA GLU A 279 0.30 20.30 -4.87
C GLU A 279 -0.90 20.93 -5.58
N GLY A 280 -1.81 21.55 -4.83
CA GLY A 280 -3.03 22.14 -5.36
C GLY A 280 -4.09 21.12 -5.76
N THR A 281 -3.97 19.88 -5.26
CA THR A 281 -4.92 18.78 -5.48
C THR A 281 -5.84 18.58 -4.28
N GLY A 282 -5.60 19.30 -3.18
CA GLY A 282 -6.36 19.22 -1.93
C GLY A 282 -6.69 20.59 -1.33
N ALA A 283 -7.82 20.63 -0.64
CA ALA A 283 -8.36 21.82 -0.03
C ALA A 283 -9.00 21.50 1.33
N PHE A 284 -8.40 22.02 2.40
CA PHE A 284 -8.77 21.72 3.78
C PHE A 284 -9.36 22.93 4.49
N TYR A 285 -10.47 22.72 5.18
CA TYR A 285 -11.19 23.75 5.91
C TYR A 285 -11.58 23.28 7.31
N SER A 286 -11.41 24.14 8.28
CA SER A 286 -11.90 24.00 9.65
C SER A 286 -13.17 24.83 9.82
N PHE A 287 -14.25 24.20 10.24
CA PHE A 287 -15.51 24.87 10.57
C PHE A 287 -15.54 25.10 12.07
N ARG A 288 -15.82 26.33 12.49
CA ARG A 288 -15.71 26.77 13.89
C ARG A 288 -16.89 27.64 14.26
N GLU A 289 -17.19 27.71 15.56
CA GLU A 289 -18.03 28.78 16.08
C GLU A 289 -17.26 30.13 15.99
N PRO A 290 -17.95 31.25 15.75
CA PRO A 290 -17.30 32.56 15.69
C PRO A 290 -16.51 32.88 16.97
N GLY A 291 -15.21 33.13 16.81
CA GLY A 291 -14.31 33.46 17.93
C GLY A 291 -13.86 32.25 18.76
N VAL A 292 -14.23 31.03 18.40
CA VAL A 292 -13.83 29.80 19.09
C VAL A 292 -12.75 29.08 18.27
N GLU A 293 -11.66 28.69 18.92
CA GLU A 293 -10.58 27.96 18.23
C GLU A 293 -10.90 26.48 17.99
N ARG A 294 -11.73 25.88 18.84
CA ARG A 294 -12.09 24.46 18.73
C ARG A 294 -12.96 24.23 17.49
N PRO A 295 -12.60 23.28 16.61
CA PRO A 295 -13.41 23.02 15.42
C PRO A 295 -14.68 22.23 15.75
N LEU A 296 -15.73 22.55 14.99
CA LEU A 296 -16.98 21.80 14.87
C LEU A 296 -16.83 20.66 13.85
N ALA A 297 -16.13 20.94 12.75
CA ALA A 297 -15.89 19.98 11.69
C ALA A 297 -14.62 20.33 10.92
N THR A 298 -14.07 19.32 10.25
CA THR A 298 -13.00 19.50 9.28
C THR A 298 -13.42 18.89 7.95
N LEU A 299 -13.26 19.68 6.90
CA LEU A 299 -13.59 19.33 5.52
C LEU A 299 -12.30 19.11 4.74
N GLU A 300 -12.23 17.99 4.03
CA GLU A 300 -11.29 17.73 2.95
C GLU A 300 -12.03 17.71 1.61
N LEU A 301 -11.61 18.60 0.73
CA LEU A 301 -11.87 18.54 -0.70
C LEU A 301 -10.62 18.03 -1.41
N SER A 302 -10.78 17.19 -2.42
CA SER A 302 -9.67 16.83 -3.31
C SER A 302 -10.10 16.70 -4.77
N VAL A 303 -9.13 16.77 -5.68
CA VAL A 303 -9.33 16.55 -7.10
C VAL A 303 -9.20 15.06 -7.42
N SER A 304 -10.25 14.48 -7.99
CA SER A 304 -10.30 13.09 -8.46
C SER A 304 -10.86 13.09 -9.88
N ASP A 305 -10.15 12.45 -10.83
CA ASP A 305 -10.49 12.46 -12.26
C ASP A 305 -10.64 13.86 -12.89
N GLY A 306 -9.93 14.86 -12.34
CA GLY A 306 -9.99 16.25 -12.80
C GLY A 306 -11.17 17.06 -12.24
N GLU A 307 -11.99 16.46 -11.36
CA GLU A 307 -13.11 17.13 -10.70
C GLU A 307 -12.90 17.23 -9.19
N TRP A 308 -13.30 18.35 -8.58
CA TRP A 308 -13.33 18.48 -7.14
C TRP A 308 -14.43 17.60 -6.53
N ARG A 309 -14.13 16.96 -5.41
CA ARG A 309 -15.06 16.15 -4.61
C ARG A 309 -14.83 16.37 -3.12
N ILE A 310 -15.89 16.21 -2.33
CA ILE A 310 -15.79 16.09 -0.87
C ILE A 310 -15.29 14.68 -0.55
N CYS A 311 -14.09 14.57 0.00
CA CYS A 311 -13.58 13.29 0.51
C CYS A 311 -14.15 12.99 1.89
N GLN A 312 -14.16 14.01 2.75
CA GLN A 312 -14.69 13.89 4.10
C GLN A 312 -15.12 15.25 4.66
N CYS A 313 -16.18 15.23 5.45
CA CYS A 313 -16.60 16.32 6.33
C CYS A 313 -16.91 15.68 7.69
N ARG A 314 -16.04 15.86 8.68
CA ARG A 314 -16.06 15.10 9.94
C ARG A 314 -15.97 15.99 11.16
N GLY A 315 -16.79 15.70 12.16
CA GLY A 315 -16.71 16.28 13.49
C GLY A 315 -15.63 15.64 14.35
N PRO A 316 -15.48 16.07 15.62
CA PRO A 316 -14.54 15.46 16.56
C PRO A 316 -14.72 13.95 16.66
N PHE A 317 -13.62 13.21 16.78
CA PHE A 317 -13.58 11.74 16.79
C PHE A 317 -14.22 11.09 15.55
N ASN A 318 -14.12 11.76 14.39
CA ASN A 318 -14.75 11.35 13.13
C ASN A 318 -16.29 11.25 13.21
N GLY A 319 -16.92 11.94 14.17
CA GLY A 319 -18.37 12.00 14.30
C GLY A 319 -19.03 12.71 13.12
N ASP A 320 -20.35 12.57 13.02
CA ASP A 320 -21.15 13.35 12.07
C ASP A 320 -21.24 14.81 12.55
N PRO A 321 -20.75 15.80 11.77
CA PRO A 321 -20.79 17.20 12.17
C PRO A 321 -22.18 17.86 12.01
N GLY A 322 -23.15 17.15 11.46
CA GLY A 322 -24.52 17.62 11.31
C GLY A 322 -24.80 18.36 9.99
N PRO A 323 -26.09 18.62 9.72
CA PRO A 323 -26.56 19.05 8.40
C PRO A 323 -26.02 20.43 7.97
N GLU A 324 -25.82 21.35 8.90
CA GLU A 324 -25.29 22.69 8.61
C GLU A 324 -23.86 22.63 8.07
N CYS A 325 -23.02 21.75 8.62
CA CYS A 325 -21.65 21.54 8.15
C CYS A 325 -21.64 20.85 6.77
N HIS A 326 -22.54 19.89 6.53
CA HIS A 326 -22.63 19.23 5.22
C HIS A 326 -23.13 20.18 4.12
N ASP A 327 -24.10 21.04 4.41
CA ASP A 327 -24.56 22.06 3.48
C ASP A 327 -23.43 23.05 3.12
N LEU A 328 -22.71 23.53 4.13
CA LEU A 328 -21.56 24.41 3.95
C LEU A 328 -20.43 23.75 3.14
N ALA A 329 -20.17 22.46 3.37
CA ALA A 329 -19.21 21.69 2.60
C ALA A 329 -19.59 21.59 1.11
N ASN A 330 -20.87 21.37 0.80
CA ASN A 330 -21.35 21.36 -0.59
C ASN A 330 -21.19 22.73 -1.26
N ARG A 331 -21.48 23.83 -0.56
CA ARG A 331 -21.28 25.19 -1.11
C ARG A 331 -19.80 25.50 -1.37
N LEU A 332 -18.90 25.06 -0.49
CA LEU A 332 -17.45 25.17 -0.72
C LEU A 332 -16.99 24.30 -1.91
N LEU A 333 -17.53 23.10 -2.06
CA LEU A 333 -17.28 22.25 -3.23
C LEU A 333 -17.70 22.95 -4.54
N GLU A 334 -18.93 23.46 -4.60
CA GLU A 334 -19.43 24.20 -5.77
C GLU A 334 -18.52 25.39 -6.10
N ALA A 335 -18.04 26.11 -5.09
CA ALA A 335 -17.13 27.23 -5.27
C ALA A 335 -15.76 26.81 -5.87
N HIS A 336 -15.23 25.64 -5.47
CA HIS A 336 -14.02 25.06 -6.07
C HIS A 336 -14.23 24.58 -7.50
N GLN A 337 -15.40 23.99 -7.79
CA GLN A 337 -15.76 23.55 -9.15
C GLN A 337 -15.90 24.72 -10.13
N LEU A 338 -16.33 25.89 -9.64
CA LEU A 338 -16.47 27.12 -10.43
C LEU A 338 -15.16 27.91 -10.60
N GLY A 339 -14.04 27.42 -10.07
CA GLY A 339 -12.74 28.08 -10.18
C GLY A 339 -12.52 29.23 -9.18
N GLY A 340 -13.23 29.25 -8.05
CA GLY A 340 -12.98 30.17 -6.93
C GLY A 340 -13.76 31.49 -6.93
N GLU A 341 -14.63 31.74 -7.91
CA GLU A 341 -15.54 32.90 -7.88
C GLU A 341 -16.88 32.52 -7.24
N MET A 342 -16.98 32.65 -5.91
CA MET A 342 -18.29 32.83 -5.29
C MET A 342 -18.84 34.20 -5.70
N ARG A 343 -20.06 34.22 -6.25
CA ARG A 343 -20.79 35.47 -6.53
C ARG A 343 -20.76 36.33 -5.27
N LYS A 344 -20.25 37.55 -5.41
CA LYS A 344 -20.06 38.59 -4.39
C LYS A 344 -21.36 39.17 -3.82
N ALA A 345 -22.39 38.34 -3.67
CA ALA A 345 -23.65 38.71 -3.09
C ALA A 345 -23.75 38.06 -1.72
N SER A 346 -23.63 38.87 -0.66
CA SER A 346 -23.95 38.57 0.75
C SER A 346 -22.79 38.11 1.67
N TYR A 347 -21.74 38.91 1.82
CA TYR A 347 -20.88 38.79 3.02
C TYR A 347 -20.56 40.19 3.58
N GLU A 348 -20.80 40.36 4.88
CA GLU A 348 -20.29 41.50 5.65
C GLU A 348 -18.86 41.18 6.11
N VAL A 349 -17.91 42.01 5.68
CA VAL A 349 -16.52 41.94 6.10
C VAL A 349 -16.42 42.59 7.47
N VAL A 350 -16.13 41.81 8.52
CA VAL A 350 -15.80 42.37 9.84
C VAL A 350 -14.37 42.90 9.77
N ALA A 351 -14.23 44.17 9.39
CA ALA A 351 -13.00 44.91 9.58
C ALA A 351 -12.61 44.84 11.06
N GLN A 352 -11.35 44.45 11.28
CA GLN A 352 -10.73 44.17 12.58
C GLN A 352 -11.25 45.03 13.74
N ALA A 353 -11.64 44.34 14.81
CA ALA A 353 -11.80 44.92 16.15
C ALA A 353 -10.45 45.33 16.76
N VAL A 354 -9.61 46.08 16.03
CA VAL A 354 -8.53 46.93 16.56
C VAL A 354 -8.34 48.11 15.58
N GLY A 355 -9.29 49.05 15.64
CA GLY A 355 -9.19 50.43 15.19
C GLY A 355 -8.38 50.74 13.92
N GLN A 356 -9.05 50.80 12.76
CA GLN A 356 -8.84 51.84 11.76
C GLN A 356 -10.01 51.89 10.77
N HIS A 357 -10.56 53.10 10.57
CA HIS A 357 -11.61 53.41 9.61
C HIS A 357 -11.15 53.17 8.17
N LEU A 358 -12.02 52.62 7.32
CA LEU A 358 -12.12 53.01 5.91
C LEU A 358 -13.54 52.70 5.40
N GLU A 359 -14.17 53.76 4.89
CA GLU A 359 -15.51 53.76 4.29
C GLU A 359 -15.52 52.92 3.00
N LEU A 360 -16.51 52.03 2.88
CA LEU A 360 -16.82 51.37 1.61
C LEU A 360 -17.84 52.24 0.86
N GLU A 361 -17.36 52.99 -0.14
CA GLU A 361 -18.21 53.61 -1.15
C GLU A 361 -18.98 52.53 -1.91
N GLN A 362 -20.31 52.63 -1.83
CA GLN A 362 -21.25 51.89 -2.66
C GLN A 362 -21.00 52.17 -4.14
N THR A 363 -20.90 51.13 -4.97
CA THR A 363 -21.36 51.20 -6.35
C THR A 363 -22.03 49.90 -6.79
N SER A 364 -23.28 50.07 -7.22
CA SER A 364 -24.16 49.16 -7.99
C SER A 364 -23.47 48.55 -9.22
N THR A 365 -23.94 47.49 -9.90
CA THR A 365 -25.27 47.29 -10.50
C THR A 365 -25.35 45.93 -11.23
N ARG A 366 -26.52 45.24 -11.13
CA ARG A 366 -27.30 44.39 -12.11
C ARG A 366 -26.54 43.52 -13.16
N TYR A 367 -26.88 42.25 -13.44
CA TYR A 367 -28.13 41.73 -14.05
C TYR A 367 -28.06 40.18 -14.21
N PHE A 368 -29.22 39.51 -14.03
CA PHE A 368 -29.65 38.12 -14.35
C PHE A 368 -28.93 36.90 -13.74
#